data_AF-A0A2R4JYB7-F1
#
_entry.id   AF-A0A2R4JYB7-F1
#
_cell.length_a   1.000
_cell.length_b   1.000
_cell.length_c   1.000
_cell.angle_alpha   90.00
_cell.angle_beta   90.00
_cell.angle_gamma   90.00
#
_symmetry.space_group_name_H-M   'P 1'
#
loop_
_entity.id
_entity.type
_entity.pdbx_description
1 polymer ?
#
loop_
_entity_poly.entity_id
_entity_poly.type
_entity_poly.pdbx_seq_one_letter_code
_entity_poly.pdbx_strand_id
1 'polypeptide(L)'
;MLHTTAHLHGHTLAVPQAVATEHLAHHRFEARQPTGHSPQDAARRRREALHAFFAILPTPEGAAEEALDRVAERRLPARAASGDGDDGKAEAHGIRDTVVWLTLLAAFEDRNQMLWFLSGNQNFAARTAFHPDLRAEAQHRLGTDRSLFLGLMQDGIPALLKRWGTKVTVSAEDLNLLARSEPVAQQVQAAVLTGPARPFAPDFPAPGTGPLAFDGRLGRPLAYHVDDRLWVPSRIRWRARGEEHACSGSPFIITRVLLEVSVEPMHVLGVTVLDVSTAEPPAARGRHET
;
A
#
# COMPACT_ATOMS: atom_id res chain seq x y z
N MET A 1 14.15 3.05 -6.79
CA MET A 1 14.74 2.36 -5.62
C MET A 1 14.32 0.89 -5.62
N LEU A 2 13.11 0.52 -5.15
CA LEU A 2 12.69 -0.89 -5.08
C LEU A 2 12.72 -1.64 -6.44
N HIS A 3 12.37 -0.96 -7.53
CA HIS A 3 12.47 -1.52 -8.90
C HIS A 3 13.90 -1.94 -9.28
N THR A 4 14.90 -1.12 -8.92
CA THR A 4 16.31 -1.41 -9.22
C THR A 4 16.78 -2.64 -8.45
N THR A 5 16.45 -2.73 -7.16
CA THR A 5 16.74 -3.91 -6.35
C THR A 5 16.03 -5.15 -6.89
N ALA A 6 14.75 -5.04 -7.27
CA ALA A 6 14.03 -6.16 -7.90
C ALA A 6 14.77 -6.67 -9.15
N HIS A 7 15.23 -5.76 -10.00
CA HIS A 7 15.95 -6.11 -11.23
C HIS A 7 17.29 -6.81 -10.95
N LEU A 8 18.05 -6.35 -9.94
CA LEU A 8 19.29 -7.01 -9.50
C LEU A 8 19.05 -8.45 -9.03
N HIS A 9 17.91 -8.71 -8.41
CA HIS A 9 17.48 -10.05 -7.97
C HIS A 9 16.75 -10.84 -9.07
N GLY A 10 16.78 -10.37 -10.32
CA GLY A 10 16.18 -11.07 -11.47
C GLY A 10 14.65 -11.07 -11.46
N HIS A 11 14.03 -10.04 -10.87
CA HIS A 11 12.58 -9.91 -10.77
C HIS A 11 12.06 -8.68 -11.51
N THR A 12 10.84 -8.81 -12.04
CA THR A 12 10.09 -7.72 -12.63
C THR A 12 8.94 -7.35 -11.71
N LEU A 13 8.90 -6.10 -11.25
CA LEU A 13 7.74 -5.61 -10.51
C LEU A 13 6.60 -5.34 -11.49
N ALA A 14 5.40 -5.76 -11.12
CA ALA A 14 4.21 -5.61 -11.94
C ALA A 14 3.02 -5.10 -11.13
N VAL A 15 2.11 -4.38 -11.79
CA VAL A 15 0.89 -3.84 -11.18
C VAL A 15 -0.29 -4.14 -12.11
N PRO A 16 -1.43 -4.63 -11.59
CA PRO A 16 -2.65 -4.78 -12.37
C PRO A 16 -3.11 -3.44 -12.97
N GLN A 17 -3.57 -3.45 -14.22
CA GLN A 17 -4.03 -2.25 -14.93
C GLN A 17 -5.15 -1.52 -14.17
N ALA A 18 -6.06 -2.24 -13.52
CA ALA A 18 -7.11 -1.66 -12.69
C ALA A 18 -6.53 -0.79 -11.56
N VAL A 19 -5.49 -1.27 -10.86
CA VAL A 19 -4.81 -0.54 -9.78
C VAL A 19 -4.04 0.67 -10.33
N ALA A 20 -3.36 0.51 -11.47
CA ALA A 20 -2.68 1.63 -12.12
C ALA A 20 -3.66 2.72 -12.58
N THR A 21 -4.83 2.32 -13.08
CA THR A 21 -5.89 3.24 -13.54
C THR A 21 -6.51 4.00 -12.37
N GLU A 22 -6.82 3.30 -11.28
CA GLU A 22 -7.26 3.89 -10.01
C GLU A 22 -6.24 4.91 -9.48
N HIS A 23 -4.95 4.54 -9.45
CA HIS A 23 -3.86 5.44 -9.03
C HIS A 23 -3.82 6.72 -9.88
N LEU A 24 -4.00 6.60 -11.20
CA LEU A 24 -4.03 7.75 -12.11
C LEU A 24 -5.30 8.59 -11.97
N ALA A 25 -6.44 7.96 -11.68
CA ALA A 25 -7.71 8.66 -11.47
C ALA A 25 -7.65 9.55 -10.22
N HIS A 26 -7.14 9.03 -9.10
CA HIS A 26 -6.90 9.83 -7.89
C HIS A 26 -5.98 11.03 -8.18
N HIS A 27 -4.87 10.80 -8.88
CA HIS A 27 -3.93 11.87 -9.22
C HIS A 27 -4.52 12.96 -10.15
N ARG A 28 -5.46 12.58 -11.05
CA ARG A 28 -6.18 13.55 -11.91
C ARG A 28 -7.16 14.40 -11.14
N PHE A 29 -7.91 13.78 -10.23
CA PHE A 29 -8.89 14.47 -9.40
C PHE A 29 -8.21 15.56 -8.56
N GLU A 30 -7.06 15.26 -7.99
CA GLU A 30 -6.33 16.20 -7.14
C GLU A 30 -5.63 17.32 -7.93
N ALA A 31 -5.09 17.04 -9.12
CA ALA A 31 -4.49 18.07 -9.97
C ALA A 31 -5.50 19.11 -10.49
N ARG A 32 -6.81 18.81 -10.43
CA ARG A 32 -7.88 19.78 -10.72
C ARG A 32 -8.13 20.78 -9.59
N GLN A 33 -7.58 20.54 -8.40
CA GLN A 33 -7.57 21.54 -7.32
C GLN A 33 -6.49 22.60 -7.62
N PRO A 34 -6.60 23.84 -7.08
CA PRO A 34 -5.97 25.03 -7.66
C PRO A 34 -4.45 25.05 -7.46
N THR A 35 -3.74 24.27 -8.26
CA THR A 35 -2.27 24.10 -8.23
C THR A 35 -1.60 24.65 -9.50
N GLY A 36 -2.36 25.28 -10.41
CA GLY A 36 -1.83 25.97 -11.59
C GLY A 36 -1.21 25.07 -12.67
N HIS A 37 -1.22 23.75 -12.50
CA HIS A 37 -0.70 22.78 -13.48
C HIS A 37 -1.85 22.13 -14.26
N SER A 38 -1.65 21.86 -15.56
CA SER A 38 -2.61 21.10 -16.36
C SER A 38 -2.78 19.68 -15.77
N PRO A 39 -4.00 19.28 -15.37
CA PRO A 39 -4.27 17.94 -14.83
C PRO A 39 -3.87 16.81 -15.78
N GLN A 40 -3.87 17.09 -17.09
CA GLN A 40 -3.49 16.14 -18.12
C GLN A 40 -1.98 15.89 -18.16
N ASP A 41 -1.16 16.94 -18.02
CA ASP A 41 0.30 16.81 -17.99
C ASP A 41 0.78 16.07 -16.73
N ALA A 42 0.16 16.37 -15.58
CA ALA A 42 0.42 15.67 -14.33
C ALA A 42 0.11 14.17 -14.44
N ALA A 43 -1.07 13.84 -14.99
CA ALA A 43 -1.46 12.45 -15.21
C ALA A 43 -0.57 11.72 -16.24
N ARG A 44 -0.13 12.42 -17.29
CA ARG A 44 0.80 11.88 -18.29
C ARG A 44 2.14 11.53 -17.65
N ARG A 45 2.77 12.47 -16.94
CA ARG A 45 4.04 12.23 -16.23
C ARG A 45 3.93 11.08 -15.24
N ARG A 46 2.80 11.00 -14.52
CA ARG A 46 2.59 9.90 -13.57
C ARG A 46 2.43 8.55 -14.26
N ARG A 47 1.73 8.50 -15.40
CA ARG A 47 1.62 7.29 -16.22
C ARG A 47 2.99 6.86 -16.73
N GLU A 48 3.76 7.79 -17.30
CA GLU A 48 5.13 7.52 -17.78
C GLU A 48 6.00 6.96 -16.64
N ALA A 49 5.93 7.55 -15.45
CA ALA A 49 6.65 7.03 -14.28
C ALA A 49 6.19 5.62 -13.87
N LEU A 50 4.89 5.33 -13.89
CA LEU A 50 4.39 3.98 -13.60
C LEU A 50 4.92 2.95 -14.60
N HIS A 51 4.87 3.25 -15.90
CA HIS A 51 5.38 2.36 -16.95
C HIS A 51 6.91 2.23 -16.93
N ALA A 52 7.64 3.22 -16.42
CA ALA A 52 9.09 3.16 -16.28
C ALA A 52 9.54 2.18 -15.17
N PHE A 53 8.71 1.94 -14.16
CA PHE A 53 9.06 1.12 -12.98
C PHE A 53 8.27 -0.17 -12.84
N PHE A 54 7.15 -0.32 -13.55
CA PHE A 54 6.28 -1.49 -13.41
C PHE A 54 5.83 -2.00 -14.78
N ALA A 55 5.85 -3.32 -14.92
CA ALA A 55 5.08 -3.97 -15.96
C ALA A 55 3.58 -3.85 -15.61
N ILE A 56 2.78 -3.29 -16.51
CA ILE A 56 1.33 -3.23 -16.31
C ILE A 56 0.72 -4.55 -16.80
N LEU A 57 0.05 -5.27 -15.90
CA LEU A 57 -0.67 -6.49 -16.25
C LEU A 57 -2.06 -6.09 -16.78
N PRO A 58 -2.42 -6.45 -18.03
CA PRO A 58 -3.69 -6.05 -18.61
C PRO A 58 -4.84 -6.69 -17.84
N THR A 59 -5.92 -5.93 -17.64
CA THR A 59 -7.17 -6.50 -17.11
C THR A 59 -7.76 -7.43 -18.18
N PRO A 60 -8.04 -8.71 -17.88
CA PRO A 60 -8.63 -9.61 -18.86
C PRO A 60 -10.06 -9.18 -19.23
N GLU A 61 -10.48 -9.50 -20.45
CA GLU A 61 -11.85 -9.26 -20.91
C GLU A 61 -12.85 -10.04 -20.03
N GLY A 62 -14.02 -9.45 -19.73
CA GLY A 62 -15.03 -10.06 -18.86
C GLY A 62 -14.74 -9.94 -17.36
N ALA A 63 -13.59 -9.39 -16.95
CA ALA A 63 -13.22 -9.33 -15.53
C ALA A 63 -14.12 -8.40 -14.70
N ALA A 64 -14.68 -7.36 -15.32
CA ALA A 64 -15.57 -6.43 -14.64
C ALA A 64 -16.94 -7.08 -14.38
N GLU A 65 -17.47 -7.79 -15.38
CA GLU A 65 -18.72 -8.54 -15.31
C GLU A 65 -18.64 -9.65 -14.27
N GLU A 66 -17.61 -10.50 -14.32
CA GLU A 66 -17.36 -11.55 -13.32
C GLU A 66 -17.18 -10.95 -11.91
N ALA A 67 -16.60 -9.76 -11.79
CA ALA A 67 -16.47 -9.09 -10.50
C ALA A 67 -17.82 -8.67 -9.90
N LEU A 68 -18.76 -8.21 -10.74
CA LEU A 68 -20.14 -7.92 -10.31
C LEU A 68 -20.86 -9.20 -9.87
N ASP A 69 -20.72 -10.27 -10.65
CA ASP A 69 -21.33 -11.57 -10.33
C ASP A 69 -20.79 -12.12 -9.00
N ARG A 70 -19.46 -12.03 -8.76
CA ARG A 70 -18.87 -12.46 -7.48
C ARG A 70 -19.33 -11.64 -6.28
N VAL A 71 -19.51 -10.32 -6.44
CA VAL A 71 -20.06 -9.50 -5.36
C VAL A 71 -21.48 -9.94 -5.03
N ALA A 72 -22.32 -10.16 -6.05
CA ALA A 72 -23.69 -10.64 -5.88
C ALA A 72 -23.74 -12.02 -5.19
N GLU A 73 -22.85 -12.93 -5.59
CA GLU A 73 -22.72 -14.28 -5.03
C GLU A 73 -21.89 -14.34 -3.73
N ARG A 74 -21.31 -13.21 -3.30
CA ARG A 74 -20.40 -13.09 -2.15
C ARG A 74 -19.20 -14.04 -2.20
N ARG A 75 -18.67 -14.28 -3.41
CA ARG A 75 -17.52 -15.15 -3.63
C ARG A 75 -16.22 -14.39 -3.46
N LEU A 76 -15.23 -15.05 -2.86
CA LEU A 76 -13.90 -14.46 -2.71
C LEU A 76 -13.26 -14.08 -4.07
N PRO A 77 -12.45 -13.01 -4.09
CA PRO A 77 -12.11 -12.15 -2.95
C PRO A 77 -13.19 -11.09 -2.61
N ALA A 78 -14.28 -10.99 -3.39
CA ALA A 78 -15.42 -10.12 -3.12
C ALA A 78 -16.31 -10.64 -1.97
N ARG A 79 -15.94 -10.36 -0.72
CA ARG A 79 -16.86 -10.54 0.43
C ARG A 79 -17.77 -9.32 0.59
N ALA A 80 -19.05 -9.56 0.90
CA ALA A 80 -19.98 -8.50 1.30
C ALA A 80 -19.54 -7.84 2.61
N ALA A 81 -19.87 -6.56 2.78
CA ALA A 81 -19.70 -5.82 4.03
C ALA A 81 -20.36 -6.59 5.19
N SER A 82 -19.71 -6.61 6.36
CA SER A 82 -20.44 -6.82 7.61
C SER A 82 -21.48 -5.69 7.72
N GLY A 83 -22.72 -6.02 8.09
CA GLY A 83 -23.92 -5.17 7.95
C GLY A 83 -23.99 -3.83 8.69
N ASP A 84 -22.86 -3.22 9.01
CA ASP A 84 -22.75 -1.87 9.54
C ASP A 84 -22.37 -0.89 8.42
N GLY A 85 -23.39 -0.36 7.72
CA GLY A 85 -23.45 1.01 7.20
C GLY A 85 -22.48 1.50 6.11
N ASP A 86 -21.52 0.71 5.62
CA ASP A 86 -20.60 1.11 4.53
C ASP A 86 -20.65 0.14 3.32
N ASP A 87 -21.87 -0.31 2.98
CA ASP A 87 -22.14 -1.34 1.97
C ASP A 87 -21.53 -0.99 0.60
N GLY A 88 -21.65 0.27 0.16
CA GLY A 88 -21.15 0.70 -1.15
C GLY A 88 -19.62 0.72 -1.29
N LYS A 89 -18.87 1.03 -0.21
CA LYS A 89 -17.40 0.93 -0.26
C LYS A 89 -16.94 -0.51 -0.22
N ALA A 90 -17.57 -1.35 0.58
CA ALA A 90 -17.22 -2.76 0.65
C ALA A 90 -17.43 -3.45 -0.71
N GLU A 91 -18.51 -3.13 -1.41
CA GLU A 91 -18.77 -3.61 -2.77
C GLU A 91 -17.70 -3.15 -3.76
N ALA A 92 -17.32 -1.85 -3.75
CA ALA A 92 -16.26 -1.34 -4.62
C ALA A 92 -14.90 -2.02 -4.38
N HIS A 93 -14.55 -2.30 -3.11
CA HIS A 93 -13.35 -3.06 -2.77
C HIS A 93 -13.43 -4.50 -3.26
N GLY A 94 -14.60 -5.15 -3.15
CA GLY A 94 -14.83 -6.51 -3.64
C GLY A 94 -14.68 -6.62 -5.16
N ILE A 95 -15.21 -5.65 -5.92
CA ILE A 95 -15.05 -5.57 -7.37
C ILE A 95 -13.56 -5.47 -7.72
N ARG A 96 -12.87 -4.49 -7.11
CA ARG A 96 -11.45 -4.25 -7.33
C ARG A 96 -10.60 -5.50 -7.04
N ASP A 97 -10.82 -6.12 -5.89
CA ASP A 97 -10.08 -7.29 -5.46
C ASP A 97 -10.29 -8.45 -6.45
N THR A 98 -11.51 -8.62 -6.96
CA THR A 98 -11.81 -9.65 -7.96
C THR A 98 -11.10 -9.40 -9.28
N VAL A 99 -11.15 -8.15 -9.78
CA VAL A 99 -10.42 -7.79 -11.00
C VAL A 99 -8.91 -8.03 -10.84
N VAL A 100 -8.34 -7.72 -9.67
CA VAL A 100 -6.94 -8.01 -9.35
C VAL A 100 -6.65 -9.51 -9.36
N TRP A 101 -7.52 -10.32 -8.76
CA TRP A 101 -7.40 -11.78 -8.75
C TRP A 101 -7.44 -12.37 -10.17
N LEU A 102 -8.40 -11.96 -10.99
CA LEU A 102 -8.54 -12.45 -12.36
C LEU A 102 -7.35 -12.02 -13.24
N THR A 103 -6.85 -10.80 -13.06
CA THR A 103 -5.64 -10.30 -13.72
C THR A 103 -4.42 -11.14 -13.35
N LEU A 104 -4.31 -11.55 -12.09
CA LEU A 104 -3.22 -12.39 -11.59
C LEU A 104 -3.23 -13.76 -12.27
N LEU A 105 -4.41 -14.38 -12.38
CA LEU A 105 -4.59 -15.68 -13.03
C LEU A 105 -4.25 -15.61 -14.52
N ALA A 106 -4.80 -14.64 -15.24
CA ALA A 106 -4.51 -14.44 -16.67
C ALA A 106 -3.01 -14.19 -16.93
N ALA A 107 -2.39 -13.31 -16.14
CA ALA A 107 -0.95 -13.04 -16.26
C ALA A 107 -0.09 -14.28 -16.00
N PHE A 108 -0.54 -15.18 -15.11
CA PHE A 108 0.15 -16.44 -14.84
C PHE A 108 -0.03 -17.43 -16.00
N GLU A 109 -1.24 -17.55 -16.55
CA GLU A 109 -1.55 -18.39 -17.72
C GLU A 109 -0.63 -18.07 -18.89
N ASP A 110 -0.50 -16.77 -19.21
CA ASP A 110 0.28 -16.26 -20.35
C ASP A 110 1.79 -16.47 -20.18
N ARG A 111 2.33 -16.23 -18.98
CA ARG A 111 3.78 -16.12 -18.77
C ARG A 111 4.44 -17.43 -18.41
N ASN A 112 3.69 -18.39 -17.85
CA ASN A 112 4.20 -19.65 -17.32
C ASN A 112 5.46 -19.49 -16.44
N GLN A 113 5.49 -18.43 -15.64
CA GLN A 113 6.60 -18.08 -14.74
C GLN A 113 6.11 -18.04 -13.30
N MET A 114 7.04 -18.19 -12.35
CA MET A 114 6.72 -18.03 -10.93
C MET A 114 6.26 -16.60 -10.65
N LEU A 115 5.10 -16.47 -10.00
CA LEU A 115 4.47 -15.19 -9.70
C LEU A 115 4.23 -15.08 -8.20
N TRP A 116 4.78 -14.03 -7.58
CA TRP A 116 4.45 -13.66 -6.21
C TRP A 116 3.50 -12.47 -6.18
N PHE A 117 2.33 -12.69 -5.61
CA PHE A 117 1.38 -11.64 -5.33
C PHE A 117 1.69 -11.01 -3.97
N LEU A 118 2.03 -9.72 -3.96
CA LEU A 118 2.29 -8.97 -2.74
C LEU A 118 0.99 -8.28 -2.30
N SER A 119 0.37 -8.77 -1.25
CA SER A 119 -0.87 -8.18 -0.73
C SER A 119 -1.02 -8.43 0.76
N GLY A 120 -1.34 -7.37 1.50
CA GLY A 120 -1.76 -7.44 2.90
C GLY A 120 -3.27 -7.57 3.08
N ASN A 121 -4.03 -7.69 1.99
CA ASN A 121 -5.48 -7.78 2.05
C ASN A 121 -5.90 -9.22 2.43
N GLN A 122 -6.62 -9.32 3.54
CA GLN A 122 -7.06 -10.61 4.11
C GLN A 122 -8.09 -11.32 3.23
N ASN A 123 -8.77 -10.62 2.32
CA ASN A 123 -9.69 -11.24 1.36
C ASN A 123 -9.00 -12.24 0.42
N PHE A 124 -7.68 -12.11 0.22
CA PHE A 124 -6.90 -13.04 -0.59
C PHE A 124 -6.29 -14.17 0.24
N ALA A 125 -6.25 -14.05 1.57
CA ALA A 125 -5.36 -14.84 2.41
C ALA A 125 -6.12 -15.64 3.48
N ALA A 126 -5.72 -16.89 3.66
CA ALA A 126 -6.02 -17.65 4.86
C ALA A 126 -4.69 -17.97 5.57
N ARG A 127 -4.44 -17.30 6.70
CA ARG A 127 -3.10 -17.30 7.33
C ARG A 127 -2.06 -16.86 6.30
N THR A 128 -0.96 -17.59 6.14
CA THR A 128 0.20 -17.23 5.31
C THR A 128 0.11 -17.63 3.83
N ALA A 129 -1.03 -18.14 3.38
CA ALA A 129 -1.23 -18.60 2.00
C ALA A 129 -2.53 -18.04 1.42
N PHE A 130 -2.73 -18.22 0.11
CA PHE A 130 -4.02 -17.91 -0.51
C PHE A 130 -5.17 -18.64 0.19
N HIS A 131 -6.33 -17.99 0.25
CA HIS A 131 -7.54 -18.63 0.74
C HIS A 131 -7.81 -19.95 -0.02
N PRO A 132 -8.26 -21.03 0.65
CA PRO A 132 -8.49 -22.33 0.02
C PRO A 132 -9.35 -22.25 -1.25
N ASP A 133 -10.41 -21.46 -1.25
CA ASP A 133 -11.29 -21.28 -2.41
C ASP A 133 -10.55 -20.66 -3.61
N LEU A 134 -9.74 -19.63 -3.36
CA LEU A 134 -8.90 -19.01 -4.40
C LEU A 134 -7.82 -19.98 -4.88
N ARG A 135 -7.27 -20.80 -3.98
CA ARG A 135 -6.31 -21.84 -4.35
C ARG A 135 -6.97 -22.91 -5.23
N ALA A 136 -8.17 -23.36 -4.89
CA ALA A 136 -8.92 -24.34 -5.66
C ALA A 136 -9.28 -23.79 -7.05
N GLU A 137 -9.66 -22.52 -7.14
CA GLU A 137 -9.89 -21.86 -8.42
C GLU A 137 -8.61 -21.81 -9.28
N ALA A 138 -7.48 -21.41 -8.69
CA ALA A 138 -6.20 -21.42 -9.38
C ALA A 138 -5.80 -22.82 -9.85
N GLN A 139 -6.06 -23.86 -9.04
CA GLN A 139 -5.83 -25.26 -9.44
C GLN A 139 -6.73 -25.69 -10.59
N HIS A 140 -8.00 -25.30 -10.57
CA HIS A 140 -8.96 -25.64 -11.62
C HIS A 140 -8.59 -25.01 -12.96
N ARG A 141 -8.19 -23.73 -12.97
CA ARG A 141 -7.84 -23.00 -14.20
C ARG A 141 -6.44 -23.32 -14.72
N LEU A 142 -5.45 -23.37 -13.82
CA LEU A 142 -4.04 -23.47 -14.20
C LEU A 142 -3.54 -24.92 -14.22
N GLY A 143 -4.25 -25.83 -13.57
CA GLY A 143 -3.78 -27.17 -13.22
C GLY A 143 -3.05 -27.19 -11.86
N THR A 144 -3.12 -28.33 -11.18
CA THR A 144 -2.61 -28.51 -9.81
C THR A 144 -1.14 -28.10 -9.66
N ASP A 145 -0.26 -28.66 -10.49
CA ASP A 145 1.19 -28.44 -10.38
C ASP A 145 1.57 -26.99 -10.73
N ARG A 146 0.95 -26.42 -11.77
CA ARG A 146 1.23 -25.05 -12.20
C ARG A 146 0.78 -24.03 -11.15
N SER A 147 -0.35 -24.26 -10.50
CA SER A 147 -0.86 -23.35 -9.47
C SER A 147 0.09 -23.19 -8.27
N LEU A 148 1.01 -24.12 -8.03
CA LEU A 148 1.99 -24.05 -6.94
C LEU A 148 3.03 -22.93 -7.14
N PHE A 149 3.27 -22.52 -8.38
CA PHE A 149 4.15 -21.40 -8.70
C PHE A 149 3.48 -20.02 -8.51
N LEU A 150 2.19 -20.00 -8.18
CA LEU A 150 1.47 -18.80 -7.74
C LEU A 150 1.55 -18.68 -6.21
N GLY A 151 2.44 -17.82 -5.74
CA GLY A 151 2.69 -17.58 -4.32
C GLY A 151 2.08 -16.28 -3.80
N LEU A 152 1.69 -16.26 -2.53
CA LEU A 152 1.25 -15.06 -1.81
C LEU A 152 2.35 -14.59 -0.86
N MET A 153 2.66 -13.30 -0.89
CA MET A 153 3.51 -12.61 0.09
C MET A 153 2.64 -11.69 0.95
N GLN A 154 2.07 -12.27 2.02
CA GLN A 154 1.05 -11.62 2.86
C GLN A 154 1.55 -10.34 3.54
N ASP A 155 2.82 -10.28 3.94
CA ASP A 155 3.39 -9.08 4.56
C ASP A 155 3.81 -8.01 3.54
N GLY A 156 3.58 -8.25 2.23
CA GLY A 156 3.93 -7.34 1.15
C GLY A 156 5.44 -7.11 1.03
N ILE A 157 5.86 -5.84 1.00
CA ILE A 157 7.28 -5.45 0.86
C ILE A 157 8.18 -6.07 1.94
N PRO A 158 7.83 -6.09 3.24
CA PRO A 158 8.60 -6.84 4.24
C PRO A 158 8.89 -8.32 3.89
N ALA A 159 7.91 -9.05 3.34
CA ALA A 159 8.12 -10.43 2.91
C ALA A 159 9.07 -10.52 1.71
N LEU A 160 9.01 -9.55 0.79
CA LEU A 160 9.93 -9.43 -0.33
C LEU A 160 11.37 -9.13 0.14
N LEU A 161 11.55 -8.18 1.04
CA LEU A 161 12.87 -7.85 1.61
C LEU A 161 13.48 -9.01 2.39
N LYS A 162 12.66 -9.75 3.14
CA LYS A 162 13.08 -10.98 3.82
C LYS A 162 13.56 -12.06 2.84
N ARG A 163 13.03 -12.06 1.61
CA ARG A 163 13.44 -13.01 0.57
C ARG A 163 14.78 -12.61 -0.05
N TRP A 164 15.02 -11.32 -0.26
CA TRP A 164 16.25 -10.81 -0.89
C TRP A 164 17.41 -10.65 0.07
N GLY A 165 17.14 -10.47 1.36
CA GLY A 165 18.17 -10.15 2.33
C GLY A 165 17.95 -10.79 3.69
N THR A 166 18.77 -10.36 4.63
CA THR A 166 18.76 -10.90 5.99
C THR A 166 18.11 -9.89 6.92
N LYS A 167 17.18 -10.36 7.76
CA LYS A 167 16.64 -9.53 8.84
C LYS A 167 17.76 -9.22 9.83
N VAL A 168 18.01 -7.95 10.10
CA VAL A 168 19.01 -7.50 11.06
C VAL A 168 18.36 -6.87 12.28
N THR A 169 19.04 -6.99 13.41
CA THR A 169 18.61 -6.34 14.65
C THR A 169 19.24 -4.96 14.70
N VAL A 170 18.40 -3.93 14.62
CA VAL A 170 18.79 -2.54 14.83
C VAL A 170 18.05 -2.05 16.08
N SER A 171 18.70 -1.23 16.90
CA SER A 171 18.08 -0.72 18.11
C SER A 171 16.79 0.06 17.78
N ALA A 172 15.82 0.04 18.70
CA ALA A 172 14.61 0.82 18.51
C ALA A 172 14.90 2.33 18.48
N GLU A 173 15.96 2.76 19.16
CA GLU A 173 16.42 4.14 19.20
C GLU A 173 16.95 4.61 17.85
N ASP A 174 17.87 3.85 17.22
CA ASP A 174 18.42 4.19 15.90
C ASP A 174 17.32 4.26 14.83
N LEU A 175 16.39 3.32 14.85
CA LEU A 175 15.27 3.33 13.91
C LEU A 175 14.31 4.50 14.15
N ASN A 176 14.16 4.96 15.39
CA ASN A 176 13.40 6.16 15.70
C ASN A 176 14.13 7.42 15.23
N LEU A 177 15.46 7.48 15.36
CA LEU A 177 16.28 8.58 14.83
C LEU A 177 16.13 8.68 13.31
N LEU A 178 16.20 7.55 12.60
CA LEU A 178 15.96 7.52 11.15
C LEU A 178 14.54 7.97 10.79
N ALA A 179 13.53 7.49 11.50
CA ALA A 179 12.13 7.84 11.22
C ALA A 179 11.80 9.32 11.51
N ARG A 180 12.55 9.95 12.43
CA ARG A 180 12.45 11.39 12.77
C ARG A 180 13.31 12.28 11.90
N SER A 181 14.14 11.71 11.03
CA SER A 181 15.08 12.47 10.23
C SER A 181 14.37 13.43 9.28
N GLU A 182 15.01 14.57 9.02
CA GLU A 182 14.49 15.61 8.14
C GLU A 182 14.07 15.10 6.74
N PRO A 183 14.83 14.21 6.06
CA PRO A 183 14.40 13.65 4.78
C PRO A 183 13.06 12.89 4.85
N VAL A 184 12.79 12.21 5.97
CA VAL A 184 11.53 11.49 6.17
C VAL A 184 10.39 12.47 6.41
N ALA A 185 10.59 13.47 7.27
CA ALA A 185 9.59 14.49 7.54
C ALA A 185 9.21 15.26 6.27
N GLN A 186 10.20 15.69 5.47
CA GLN A 186 9.97 16.39 4.20
C GLN A 186 9.17 15.54 3.21
N GLN A 187 9.54 14.27 3.03
CA GLN A 187 8.81 13.42 2.08
C GLN A 187 7.42 13.03 2.54
N VAL A 188 7.22 12.83 3.85
CA VAL A 188 5.87 12.61 4.37
C VAL A 188 5.03 13.88 4.23
N GLN A 189 5.58 15.05 4.55
CA GLN A 189 4.86 16.32 4.39
C GLN A 189 4.48 16.56 2.92
N ALA A 190 5.41 16.34 1.99
CA ALA A 190 5.11 16.39 0.57
C ALA A 190 4.01 15.38 0.19
N ALA A 191 4.09 14.13 0.63
CA ALA A 191 3.09 13.11 0.32
C ALA A 191 1.71 13.39 0.95
N VAL A 192 1.64 14.01 2.12
CA VAL A 192 0.37 14.35 2.79
C VAL A 192 -0.26 15.59 2.16
N LEU A 193 0.54 16.61 1.82
CA LEU A 193 0.04 17.87 1.27
C LEU A 193 -0.23 17.79 -0.24
N THR A 194 0.58 17.02 -0.97
CA THR A 194 0.60 16.98 -2.44
C THR A 194 0.48 15.59 -3.03
N GLY A 195 0.46 14.53 -2.20
CA GLY A 195 0.37 13.16 -2.68
C GLY A 195 -1.05 12.71 -3.01
N PRO A 196 -1.19 11.67 -3.86
CA PRO A 196 -2.43 11.21 -4.51
C PRO A 196 -3.50 10.65 -3.55
N ALA A 197 -3.21 10.61 -2.26
CA ALA A 197 -4.08 10.09 -1.23
C ALA A 197 -4.24 11.19 -0.19
N ARG A 198 -5.18 12.11 -0.40
CA ARG A 198 -5.70 12.89 0.73
C ARG A 198 -6.41 11.92 1.67
N PRO A 199 -5.91 11.68 2.90
CA PRO A 199 -6.58 10.79 3.84
C PRO A 199 -7.77 11.49 4.54
N PHE A 200 -8.19 12.65 4.03
CA PHE A 200 -9.22 13.51 4.59
C PHE A 200 -10.42 13.51 3.66
N ALA A 201 -11.62 13.36 4.24
CA ALA A 201 -12.86 13.64 3.52
C ALA A 201 -12.79 15.07 2.92
N PRO A 202 -13.46 15.35 1.79
CA PRO A 202 -13.47 16.69 1.18
C PRO A 202 -13.92 17.79 2.16
N ASP A 203 -14.69 17.42 3.19
CA ASP A 203 -15.21 18.31 4.23
C ASP A 203 -14.29 18.41 5.47
N PHE A 204 -13.25 17.58 5.57
CA PHE A 204 -12.24 17.74 6.61
C PHE A 204 -11.29 18.87 6.17
N PRO A 205 -11.03 19.88 7.02
CA PRO A 205 -10.01 20.86 6.71
C PRO A 205 -8.72 20.06 6.46
N ALA A 206 -8.16 20.22 5.25
CA ALA A 206 -6.82 19.72 4.99
C ALA A 206 -5.96 20.17 6.18
N PRO A 207 -5.16 19.28 6.79
CA PRO A 207 -4.27 19.69 7.86
C PRO A 207 -3.58 20.93 7.35
N GLY A 208 -3.71 22.02 8.12
CA GLY A 208 -3.17 23.30 7.69
C GLY A 208 -1.75 23.08 7.18
N THR A 209 -1.28 23.90 6.24
CA THR A 209 0.07 23.81 5.65
C THR A 209 1.22 23.81 6.68
N GLY A 210 0.90 23.88 7.97
CA GLY A 210 1.78 23.69 9.09
C GLY A 210 2.51 22.34 9.11
N PRO A 211 3.65 22.31 9.81
CA PRO A 211 4.54 21.16 9.84
C PRO A 211 3.91 19.94 10.55
N LEU A 212 4.19 18.75 10.03
CA LEU A 212 3.86 17.49 10.69
C LEU A 212 4.88 17.19 11.78
N ALA A 213 4.42 16.95 13.00
CA ALA A 213 5.24 16.50 14.10
C ALA A 213 5.25 14.96 14.16
N PHE A 214 6.44 14.38 14.23
CA PHE A 214 6.59 12.96 14.54
C PHE A 214 6.01 12.66 15.92
N ASP A 215 5.10 11.70 16.00
CA ASP A 215 4.52 11.26 17.26
C ASP A 215 5.08 9.89 17.69
N GLY A 216 5.20 8.95 16.75
CA GLY A 216 5.71 7.63 17.07
C GLY A 216 5.74 6.66 15.91
N ARG A 217 6.52 5.59 16.04
CA ARG A 217 6.45 4.45 15.12
C ARG A 217 5.43 3.43 15.63
N LEU A 218 4.67 2.85 14.69
CA LEU A 218 3.72 1.77 14.93
C LEU A 218 4.32 0.44 14.49
N GLY A 219 4.07 -0.61 15.26
CA GLY A 219 4.52 -1.97 14.97
C GLY A 219 5.97 -2.25 15.41
N ARG A 220 6.41 -3.48 15.15
CA ARG A 220 7.74 -3.95 15.57
C ARG A 220 8.83 -3.35 14.67
N PRO A 221 10.00 -3.00 15.23
CA PRO A 221 11.17 -2.65 14.42
C PRO A 221 11.52 -3.78 13.46
N LEU A 222 11.58 -3.45 12.18
CA LEU A 222 12.04 -4.35 11.13
C LEU A 222 13.07 -3.62 10.29
N ALA A 223 14.21 -4.28 10.08
CA ALA A 223 15.25 -3.81 9.20
C ALA A 223 15.83 -5.03 8.46
N TYR A 224 16.13 -4.85 7.19
CA TYR A 224 16.61 -5.91 6.31
C TYR A 224 17.88 -5.43 5.60
N HIS A 225 18.96 -6.17 5.76
CA HIS A 225 20.17 -5.94 4.98
C HIS A 225 20.01 -6.65 3.64
N VAL A 226 19.87 -5.89 2.56
CA VAL A 226 19.76 -6.37 1.18
C VAL A 226 20.91 -5.75 0.41
N ASP A 227 21.80 -6.60 -0.10
CA ASP A 227 23.02 -6.18 -0.79
C ASP A 227 23.90 -5.26 0.09
N ASP A 228 24.15 -4.01 -0.31
CA ASP A 228 24.96 -3.01 0.40
C ASP A 228 24.13 -2.01 1.23
N ARG A 229 22.82 -2.27 1.37
CA ARG A 229 21.84 -1.31 1.90
C ARG A 229 20.99 -1.90 3.00
N LEU A 230 20.58 -1.03 3.91
CA LEU A 230 19.61 -1.33 4.94
C LEU A 230 18.23 -0.81 4.53
N TRP A 231 17.25 -1.70 4.46
CA TRP A 231 15.87 -1.40 4.14
C TRP A 231 15.00 -1.45 5.39
N VAL A 232 14.33 -0.34 5.70
CA VAL A 232 13.50 -0.19 6.90
C VAL A 232 12.06 0.09 6.49
N PRO A 233 11.19 -0.94 6.39
CA PRO A 233 9.76 -0.72 6.30
C PRO A 233 9.26 -0.22 7.65
N SER A 234 8.61 0.94 7.65
CA SER A 234 8.16 1.61 8.87
C SER A 234 6.72 2.08 8.72
N ARG A 235 5.95 2.00 9.80
CA ARG A 235 4.64 2.63 9.91
C ARG A 235 4.78 3.76 10.91
N ILE A 236 4.57 4.99 10.49
CA ILE A 236 4.85 6.18 11.31
C ILE A 236 3.55 6.94 11.54
N ARG A 237 3.34 7.35 12.80
CA ARG A 237 2.25 8.20 13.26
C ARG A 237 2.74 9.64 13.39
N TRP A 238 1.97 10.57 12.83
CA TRP A 238 2.24 12.00 12.77
C TRP A 238 1.06 12.78 13.36
N ARG A 239 1.35 13.96 13.90
CA ARG A 239 0.37 14.98 14.33
C ARG A 239 0.53 16.23 13.49
N ALA A 240 -0.56 16.92 13.16
CA ALA A 240 -0.49 18.26 12.59
C ALA A 240 -0.15 19.29 13.68
N ARG A 241 0.86 20.16 13.49
CA ARG A 241 1.11 21.27 14.42
C ARG A 241 0.08 22.38 14.21
N GLY A 242 -0.54 22.84 15.29
CA GLY A 242 -1.58 23.89 15.29
C GLY A 242 -2.81 23.54 16.13
N GLU A 243 -3.01 22.27 16.47
CA GLU A 243 -4.10 21.80 17.34
C GLU A 243 -3.67 21.70 18.81
N GLU A 244 -2.98 22.72 19.35
CA GLU A 244 -2.52 22.63 20.75
C GLU A 244 -3.66 22.77 21.77
N HIS A 245 -4.89 23.15 21.40
CA HIS A 245 -5.91 23.54 22.38
C HIS A 245 -7.34 23.05 22.11
N ALA A 246 -7.58 22.16 21.16
CA ALA A 246 -8.91 21.58 20.95
C ALA A 246 -8.91 20.11 21.39
N CYS A 247 -9.52 19.87 22.55
CA CYS A 247 -10.20 18.66 23.03
C CYS A 247 -9.83 17.31 22.39
N SER A 248 -9.55 16.31 23.24
CA SER A 248 -9.70 14.87 22.98
C SER A 248 -10.37 14.52 21.63
N GLY A 249 -9.60 14.33 20.56
CA GLY A 249 -10.24 14.20 19.23
C GLY A 249 -9.37 14.39 17.99
N SER A 250 -8.16 14.95 18.10
CA SER A 250 -7.28 15.18 16.93
C SER A 250 -6.99 13.91 16.12
N PRO A 251 -7.27 13.89 14.81
CA PRO A 251 -6.98 12.74 13.96
C PRO A 251 -5.47 12.58 13.78
N PHE A 252 -5.01 11.32 13.84
CA PHE A 252 -3.62 11.00 13.53
C PHE A 252 -3.45 10.72 12.05
N ILE A 253 -2.33 11.18 11.49
CA ILE A 253 -1.91 10.76 10.15
C ILE A 253 -0.97 9.57 10.31
N ILE A 254 -1.32 8.46 9.69
CA ILE A 254 -0.52 7.25 9.66
C ILE A 254 0.05 7.11 8.26
N THR A 255 1.36 6.93 8.19
CA THR A 255 2.06 6.68 6.92
C THR A 255 2.74 5.34 6.96
N ARG A 256 2.75 4.64 5.82
CA ARG A 256 3.64 3.50 5.61
C ARG A 256 4.77 3.98 4.71
N VAL A 257 6.00 3.89 5.20
CA VAL A 257 7.18 4.33 4.47
C VAL A 257 8.17 3.17 4.32
N LEU A 258 8.86 3.17 3.20
CA LEU A 258 10.04 2.33 2.98
C LEU A 258 11.26 3.24 2.94
N LEU A 259 12.16 3.05 3.91
CA LEU A 259 13.42 3.78 3.97
C LEU A 259 14.53 2.94 3.37
N GLU A 260 15.36 3.57 2.57
CA GLU A 260 16.65 3.06 2.13
C GLU A 260 17.74 3.79 2.91
N VAL A 261 18.62 3.03 3.57
CA VAL A 261 19.56 3.56 4.56
C VAL A 261 20.95 2.98 4.29
N SER A 262 21.99 3.81 4.39
CA SER A 262 23.38 3.33 4.41
C SER A 262 23.64 2.52 5.68
N VAL A 263 24.50 1.50 5.59
CA VAL A 263 24.77 0.61 6.74
C VAL A 263 25.60 1.34 7.80
N GLU A 264 26.70 1.97 7.40
CA GLU A 264 27.55 2.77 8.28
C GLU A 264 28.18 3.96 7.53
N PRO A 265 28.04 5.21 8.02
CA PRO A 265 27.09 5.62 9.07
C PRO A 265 25.63 5.47 8.60
N MET A 266 24.70 5.27 9.55
CA MET A 266 23.27 5.08 9.24
C MET A 266 22.61 6.41 8.81
N HIS A 267 22.49 6.62 7.50
CA HIS A 267 21.84 7.79 6.91
C HIS A 267 20.75 7.39 5.94
N VAL A 268 19.63 8.12 5.95
CA VAL A 268 18.54 7.92 5.00
C VAL A 268 19.01 8.38 3.62
N LEU A 269 19.13 7.42 2.70
CA LEU A 269 19.47 7.64 1.29
C LEU A 269 18.22 7.93 0.45
N GLY A 270 17.09 7.36 0.85
CA GLY A 270 15.83 7.55 0.14
C GLY A 270 14.60 7.19 0.97
N VAL A 271 13.49 7.87 0.67
CA VAL A 271 12.20 7.69 1.34
C VAL A 271 11.13 7.44 0.29
N THR A 272 10.43 6.31 0.40
CA THR A 272 9.22 6.04 -0.40
C THR A 272 8.01 6.00 0.53
N VAL A 273 7.08 6.92 0.35
CA VAL A 273 5.76 6.85 1.02
C VAL A 273 4.88 5.88 0.22
N LEU A 274 4.51 4.77 0.85
CA LEU A 274 3.72 3.70 0.26
C LEU A 274 2.22 3.96 0.39
N ASP A 275 1.82 4.53 1.53
CA ASP A 275 0.42 4.71 1.91
C ASP A 275 0.31 5.83 2.96
N VAL A 276 -0.81 6.56 2.91
CA VAL A 276 -1.19 7.60 3.85
C VAL A 276 -2.64 7.36 4.24
N SER A 277 -2.89 7.17 5.53
CA SER A 277 -4.22 6.98 6.09
C SER A 277 -4.43 7.88 7.30
N THR A 278 -5.69 8.15 7.65
CA THR A 278 -6.06 8.76 8.93
C THR A 278 -6.51 7.68 9.90
N ALA A 279 -6.33 7.94 11.19
CA ALA A 279 -6.99 7.18 12.24
C ALA A 279 -7.65 8.17 13.19
N GLU A 280 -8.93 7.95 13.47
CA GLU A 280 -9.59 8.62 14.58
C GLU A 280 -8.89 8.21 15.89
N PRO A 281 -8.74 9.13 16.85
CA PRO A 281 -8.28 8.74 18.18
C PRO A 281 -9.25 7.70 18.75
N PRO A 282 -8.76 6.75 19.57
CA PRO A 282 -9.66 5.83 20.26
C PRO A 282 -10.71 6.65 21.02
N ALA A 283 -11.99 6.39 20.75
CA ALA A 283 -13.09 6.97 21.51
C ALA A 283 -12.74 6.82 22.99
N ALA A 284 -12.73 7.93 23.73
CA ALA A 284 -12.53 7.90 25.16
C ALA A 284 -13.54 6.89 25.70
N ARG A 285 -13.07 5.73 26.19
CA ARG A 285 -13.93 4.80 26.92
C ARG A 285 -14.61 5.63 27.98
N GLY A 286 -15.93 5.77 27.87
CA GLY A 286 -16.72 6.50 28.84
C GLY A 286 -16.30 6.03 30.22
N ARG A 287 -15.81 6.97 31.04
CA ARG A 287 -15.77 6.78 32.47
C ARG A 287 -17.23 6.63 32.91
N HIS A 288 -17.74 5.42 32.87
CA HIS A 288 -18.77 5.02 33.81
C HIS A 288 -18.03 4.64 35.10
N GLU A 289 -17.74 5.67 35.89
CA GLU A 289 -17.66 5.51 37.33
C GLU A 289 -19.11 5.46 37.83
N THR A 290 -19.37 4.38 38.58
CA THR A 290 -20.49 4.03 39.47
C THR A 290 -21.58 5.06 39.74
#